data_AF-A0A2E0ER43-F1
#
_entry.id   AF-A0A2E0ER43-F1
#
_cell.length_a   1.000
_cell.length_b   1.000
_cell.length_c   1.000
_cell.angle_alpha   90.00
_cell.angle_beta   90.00
_cell.angle_gamma   90.00
#
_symmetry.space_group_name_H-M   'P 1'
#
loop_
_entity.id
_entity.type
_entity.pdbx_description
1 polymer ?
#
loop_
_entity_poly.entity_id
_entity_poly.type
_entity_poly.pdbx_seq_one_letter_code
_entity_poly.pdbx_strand_id
1 'polypeptide(L)'
;MPRKPNQLKSTTELTVQQRQFVDILIENWGNISKADAAAKAGYTSERGKPYEQASRLLNPDLNPHVCRYFEKRMSKEQEKYDKDKLRRFKIFERLRNGAEIKGQYTGAINAEYRAGQMAGMFVDKKEITHNTLEGMNREQLEKRLEELEGKIKDASNIIDVTPEKK
;
A
#
# COMPACT_ATOMS: atom_id res chain seq x y z
N MET A 1 24.14 14.69 -34.73
CA MET A 1 23.94 15.63 -33.60
C MET A 1 24.49 15.00 -32.33
N PRO A 2 25.17 15.75 -31.45
CA PRO A 2 25.64 15.23 -30.17
C PRO A 2 24.47 14.80 -29.29
N ARG A 3 24.61 13.67 -28.58
CA ARG A 3 23.58 13.18 -27.65
C ARG A 3 23.53 14.12 -26.44
N LYS A 4 22.33 14.62 -26.11
CA LYS A 4 22.12 15.42 -24.89
C LYS A 4 22.39 14.58 -23.64
N PRO A 5 22.91 15.17 -22.56
CA PRO A 5 23.05 14.49 -21.28
C PRO A 5 21.67 14.08 -20.75
N ASN A 6 21.59 12.95 -20.05
CA ASN A 6 20.32 12.35 -19.61
C ASN A 6 19.48 13.31 -18.75
N GLN A 7 20.11 14.18 -17.97
CA GLN A 7 19.46 15.21 -17.15
C GLN A 7 18.67 16.25 -17.97
N LEU A 8 19.10 16.54 -19.20
CA LEU A 8 18.43 17.49 -20.09
C LEU A 8 17.41 16.82 -21.01
N LYS A 9 17.28 15.47 -20.94
CA LYS A 9 16.34 14.74 -21.79
C LYS A 9 14.92 14.95 -21.28
N SER A 10 14.03 15.29 -22.21
CA SER A 10 12.60 15.37 -21.93
C SER A 10 11.91 14.05 -22.25
N THR A 11 10.63 13.93 -21.89
CA THR A 11 9.81 12.76 -22.21
C THR A 11 9.62 12.50 -23.71
N THR A 12 10.00 13.46 -24.56
CA THR A 12 9.94 13.33 -26.02
C THR A 12 11.13 12.53 -26.56
N GLU A 13 12.23 12.45 -25.80
CA GLU A 13 13.48 11.80 -26.20
C GLU A 13 13.58 10.35 -25.67
N LEU A 14 12.44 9.74 -25.27
CA LEU A 14 12.38 8.33 -24.89
C LEU A 14 12.57 7.43 -26.11
N THR A 15 13.40 6.39 -25.95
CA THR A 15 13.46 5.33 -26.97
C THR A 15 12.17 4.50 -26.95
N VAL A 16 11.87 3.82 -28.07
CA VAL A 16 10.70 2.95 -28.19
C VAL A 16 10.73 1.85 -27.12
N GLN A 17 11.89 1.23 -26.89
CA GLN A 17 12.07 0.21 -25.84
C GLN A 17 11.89 0.76 -24.42
N GLN A 18 12.37 1.97 -24.12
CA GLN A 18 12.15 2.61 -22.82
C GLN A 18 10.67 2.90 -22.56
N ARG A 19 9.96 3.33 -23.60
CA ARG A 19 8.51 3.55 -23.52
C ARG A 19 7.76 2.24 -23.30
N GLN A 20 8.05 1.22 -24.10
CA GLN A 20 7.44 -0.11 -23.97
C GLN A 20 7.67 -0.72 -22.58
N PHE A 21 8.88 -0.58 -22.03
CA PHE A 21 9.17 -1.00 -20.66
C PHE A 21 8.24 -0.37 -19.62
N VAL A 22 8.06 0.96 -19.69
CA VAL A 22 7.18 1.68 -18.77
C VAL A 22 5.70 1.31 -18.98
N ASP A 23 5.25 1.22 -20.22
CA ASP A 23 3.86 0.87 -20.54
C ASP A 23 3.52 -0.55 -20.05
N ILE A 24 4.37 -1.55 -20.35
CA ILE A 24 4.19 -2.93 -19.90
C ILE A 24 4.17 -3.03 -18.38
N LEU A 25 5.05 -2.28 -17.70
CA LEU A 25 5.14 -2.27 -16.25
C LEU A 25 3.87 -1.71 -15.61
N ILE A 26 3.30 -0.63 -16.16
CA ILE A 26 2.11 0.02 -15.62
C ILE A 26 0.83 -0.78 -15.94
N GLU A 27 0.74 -1.36 -17.14
CA GLU A 27 -0.40 -2.22 -17.50
C GLU A 27 -0.50 -3.48 -16.63
N ASN A 28 0.64 -3.98 -16.16
CA ASN A 28 0.73 -5.17 -15.33
C ASN A 28 1.18 -4.85 -13.89
N TRP A 29 0.86 -3.64 -13.41
CA TRP A 29 1.33 -3.16 -12.12
C TRP A 29 0.96 -4.13 -10.98
N GLY A 30 1.95 -4.56 -10.19
CA GLY A 30 1.79 -5.53 -9.11
C GLY A 30 1.76 -7.00 -9.54
N ASN A 31 1.56 -7.30 -10.83
CA ASN A 31 1.53 -8.68 -11.34
C ASN A 31 2.87 -9.16 -11.88
N ILE A 32 3.73 -8.25 -12.35
CA ILE A 32 5.05 -8.58 -12.90
C ILE A 32 6.16 -7.77 -12.21
N SER A 33 7.37 -8.35 -12.18
CA SER A 33 8.54 -7.61 -11.70
C SER A 33 9.06 -6.63 -12.76
N LYS A 34 9.87 -5.65 -12.33
CA LYS A 34 10.56 -4.72 -13.25
C LYS A 34 11.45 -5.47 -14.24
N ALA A 35 12.10 -6.55 -13.81
CA ALA A 35 12.94 -7.37 -14.68
C ALA A 35 12.12 -8.10 -15.75
N ASP A 36 10.91 -8.54 -15.42
CA ASP A 36 9.99 -9.17 -16.38
C ASP A 36 9.47 -8.16 -17.39
N ALA A 37 9.13 -6.94 -16.94
CA ALA A 37 8.72 -5.87 -17.84
C ALA A 37 9.86 -5.50 -18.82
N ALA A 38 11.10 -5.43 -18.33
CA ALA A 38 12.26 -5.17 -19.15
C ALA A 38 12.52 -6.31 -20.15
N ALA A 39 12.42 -7.57 -19.73
CA ALA A 39 12.54 -8.71 -20.63
C ALA A 39 11.49 -8.66 -21.76
N LYS A 40 10.22 -8.37 -21.42
CA LYS A 40 9.13 -8.21 -22.39
C LYS A 40 9.33 -7.02 -23.34
N ALA A 41 9.98 -5.95 -22.88
CA ALA A 41 10.35 -4.80 -23.69
C ALA A 41 11.60 -5.03 -24.57
N GLY A 42 12.18 -6.23 -24.55
CA GLY A 42 13.31 -6.62 -25.40
C GLY A 42 14.69 -6.37 -24.79
N TYR A 43 14.77 -6.10 -23.48
CA TYR A 43 16.05 -6.03 -22.77
C TYR A 43 16.58 -7.44 -22.46
N THR A 44 17.84 -7.69 -22.79
CA THR A 44 18.51 -8.98 -22.57
C THR A 44 19.65 -8.84 -21.57
N SER A 45 19.93 -9.92 -20.85
CA SER A 45 21.10 -10.03 -19.96
C SER A 45 21.75 -11.39 -20.13
N GLU A 46 23.07 -11.44 -20.05
CA GLU A 46 23.86 -12.67 -20.15
C GLU A 46 23.50 -13.68 -19.04
N ARG A 47 23.06 -13.18 -17.88
CA ARG A 47 22.76 -13.99 -16.68
C ARG A 47 21.27 -14.33 -16.54
N GLY A 48 20.48 -14.16 -17.60
CA GLY A 48 19.05 -14.41 -17.61
C GLY A 48 18.22 -13.13 -17.64
N LYS A 49 17.34 -12.91 -16.65
CA LYS A 49 16.45 -11.73 -16.65
C LYS A 49 17.26 -10.43 -16.47
N PRO A 50 16.86 -9.33 -17.13
CA PRO A 50 17.59 -8.06 -17.13
C PRO A 50 17.37 -7.23 -15.85
N TYR A 51 17.74 -7.77 -14.69
CA TYR A 51 17.55 -7.11 -13.38
C TYR A 51 18.28 -5.78 -13.26
N GLU A 52 19.57 -5.75 -13.62
CA GLU A 52 20.39 -4.53 -13.50
C GLU A 52 19.87 -3.43 -14.42
N GLN A 53 19.57 -3.77 -15.68
CA GLN A 53 19.03 -2.82 -16.65
C GLN A 53 17.68 -2.26 -16.19
N ALA A 54 16.78 -3.12 -15.71
CA ALA A 54 15.49 -2.69 -15.18
C ALA A 54 15.62 -1.71 -13.99
N SER A 55 16.58 -1.96 -13.09
CA SER A 55 16.89 -1.03 -11.99
C SER A 55 17.41 0.31 -12.49
N ARG A 56 18.35 0.30 -13.43
CA ARG A 56 18.95 1.51 -14.01
C ARG A 56 17.94 2.35 -14.79
N LEU A 57 16.97 1.72 -15.46
CA LEU A 57 15.92 2.42 -16.23
C LEU A 57 15.01 3.28 -15.34
N LEU A 58 14.77 2.87 -14.08
CA LEU A 58 13.98 3.62 -13.11
C LEU A 58 14.83 4.36 -12.07
N ASN A 59 16.14 4.50 -12.32
CA ASN A 59 17.01 5.30 -11.48
C ASN A 59 16.93 6.78 -11.93
N PRO A 60 16.50 7.72 -11.07
CA PRO A 60 16.37 9.13 -11.40
C PRO A 60 17.68 9.80 -11.82
N ASP A 61 18.83 9.39 -11.28
CA ASP A 61 20.13 9.98 -11.59
C ASP A 61 20.62 9.56 -12.98
N LEU A 62 20.34 8.30 -13.35
CA LEU A 62 20.78 7.72 -14.62
C LEU A 62 19.81 8.03 -15.77
N ASN A 63 18.49 7.90 -15.53
CA ASN A 63 17.45 8.01 -16.54
C ASN A 63 16.25 8.85 -16.05
N PRO A 64 16.45 10.16 -15.73
CA PRO A 64 15.38 11.01 -15.19
C PRO A 64 14.21 11.15 -16.15
N HIS A 65 14.46 11.12 -17.47
CA HIS A 65 13.42 11.20 -18.49
C HIS A 65 12.48 9.99 -18.48
N VAL A 66 12.99 8.79 -18.18
CA VAL A 66 12.19 7.56 -18.05
C VAL A 66 11.36 7.61 -16.78
N CYS A 67 11.95 8.02 -15.65
CA CYS A 67 11.23 8.21 -14.38
C CYS A 67 10.08 9.22 -14.53
N ARG A 68 10.33 10.36 -15.18
CA ARG A 68 9.29 11.37 -15.44
C ARG A 68 8.16 10.82 -16.31
N TYR A 69 8.48 10.01 -17.31
CA TYR A 69 7.46 9.35 -18.13
C TYR A 69 6.66 8.34 -17.32
N PHE A 70 7.34 7.55 -16.50
CA PHE A 70 6.73 6.59 -15.57
C PHE A 70 5.74 7.28 -14.63
N GLU A 71 6.13 8.35 -13.95
CA GLU A 71 5.26 9.12 -13.06
C GLU A 71 4.03 9.68 -13.79
N LYS A 72 4.24 10.27 -14.98
CA LYS A 72 3.14 10.79 -15.80
C LYS A 72 2.15 9.69 -16.18
N ARG A 73 2.65 8.53 -16.62
CA ARG A 73 1.82 7.41 -17.04
C ARG A 73 1.09 6.76 -15.86
N MET A 74 1.75 6.68 -14.70
CA MET A 74 1.19 6.17 -13.44
C MET A 74 0.08 7.08 -12.93
N SER A 75 0.33 8.39 -12.88
CA SER A 75 -0.68 9.38 -12.51
C SER A 75 -1.90 9.29 -13.43
N LYS A 76 -1.70 9.20 -14.76
CA LYS A 76 -2.81 9.01 -15.70
C LYS A 76 -3.61 7.72 -15.46
N GLU A 77 -2.95 6.63 -15.07
CA GLU A 77 -3.63 5.37 -14.74
C GLU A 77 -4.41 5.49 -13.43
N GLN A 78 -3.80 6.08 -12.41
CA GLN A 78 -4.42 6.34 -11.11
C GLN A 78 -5.64 7.27 -11.23
N GLU A 79 -5.57 8.30 -12.07
CA GLU A 79 -6.68 9.22 -12.34
C GLU A 79 -7.94 8.51 -12.85
N LYS A 80 -7.82 7.39 -13.58
CA LYS A 80 -8.98 6.59 -14.01
C LYS A 80 -9.77 6.04 -12.83
N TYR A 81 -9.10 5.76 -11.71
CA TYR A 81 -9.72 5.19 -10.50
C TYR A 81 -10.18 6.25 -9.51
N ASP A 82 -9.49 7.40 -9.46
CA ASP A 82 -9.70 8.43 -8.44
C ASP A 82 -10.70 9.52 -8.85
N LYS A 83 -10.71 9.94 -10.13
CA LYS A 83 -11.54 11.09 -10.57
C LYS A 83 -12.99 10.71 -10.83
N ASP A 84 -13.25 9.50 -11.33
CA ASP A 84 -14.57 9.10 -11.78
C ASP A 84 -15.40 8.44 -10.66
N LYS A 85 -15.70 9.24 -9.63
CA LYS A 85 -16.56 8.81 -8.51
C LYS A 85 -17.94 8.38 -9.01
N LEU A 86 -18.51 9.10 -9.98
CA LEU A 86 -19.81 8.79 -10.56
C LEU A 86 -19.84 7.39 -11.19
N ARG A 87 -18.81 7.04 -11.97
CA ARG A 87 -18.70 5.69 -12.54
C ARG A 87 -18.67 4.61 -11.47
N ARG A 88 -17.96 4.81 -10.36
CA ARG A 88 -17.94 3.85 -9.25
C ARG A 88 -19.32 3.70 -8.62
N PHE A 89 -20.04 4.80 -8.39
CA PHE A 89 -21.43 4.75 -7.90
C PHE A 89 -22.35 3.99 -8.87
N LYS A 90 -22.26 4.27 -10.18
CA LYS A 90 -23.04 3.55 -11.20
C LYS A 90 -22.70 2.07 -11.29
N ILE A 91 -21.45 1.69 -11.06
CA ILE A 91 -21.05 0.28 -10.97
C ILE A 91 -21.73 -0.39 -9.77
N PHE A 92 -21.70 0.24 -8.59
CA PHE A 92 -22.37 -0.31 -7.40
C PHE A 92 -23.89 -0.38 -7.57
N GLU A 93 -24.53 0.64 -8.15
CA GLU A 93 -25.96 0.62 -8.47
C GLU A 93 -26.32 -0.57 -9.37
N ARG A 94 -25.54 -0.80 -10.44
CA ARG A 94 -25.74 -1.94 -11.34
C ARG A 94 -25.53 -3.28 -10.64
N LEU A 95 -24.50 -3.39 -9.79
CA LEU A 95 -24.23 -4.61 -9.02
C LEU A 95 -25.35 -4.88 -8.00
N ARG A 96 -25.85 -3.83 -7.34
CA ARG A 96 -26.96 -3.90 -6.39
C ARG A 96 -28.22 -4.40 -7.07
N ASN A 97 -28.65 -3.74 -8.14
CA ASN A 97 -29.86 -4.10 -8.88
C ASN A 97 -29.72 -5.51 -9.49
N GLY A 98 -28.55 -5.85 -10.02
CA GLY A 98 -28.27 -7.18 -10.57
C GLY A 98 -28.28 -8.30 -9.52
N ALA A 99 -27.83 -8.02 -8.29
CA ALA A 99 -27.89 -8.95 -7.18
C ALA A 99 -29.32 -9.10 -6.64
N GLU A 100 -30.05 -7.98 -6.54
CA GLU A 100 -31.45 -7.95 -6.09
C GLU A 100 -32.37 -8.74 -7.03
N ILE A 101 -32.24 -8.55 -8.35
CA ILE A 101 -32.99 -9.32 -9.37
C ILE A 101 -32.72 -10.82 -9.25
N LYS A 102 -31.50 -11.20 -8.84
CA LYS A 102 -31.12 -12.61 -8.63
C LYS A 102 -31.52 -13.15 -7.24
N GLY A 103 -32.18 -12.34 -6.41
CA GLY A 103 -32.53 -12.69 -5.02
C GLY A 103 -31.34 -12.75 -4.07
N GLN A 104 -30.15 -12.28 -4.47
CA GLN A 104 -28.94 -12.27 -3.66
C GLN A 104 -28.85 -10.98 -2.81
N TYR A 105 -29.73 -10.87 -1.81
CA TYR A 105 -29.83 -9.67 -0.98
C TYR A 105 -28.55 -9.31 -0.23
N THR A 106 -27.75 -10.29 0.22
CA THR A 106 -26.43 -10.01 0.82
C THR A 106 -25.50 -9.27 -0.15
N GLY A 107 -25.52 -9.63 -1.44
CA GLY A 107 -24.75 -8.93 -2.48
C GLY A 107 -25.26 -7.51 -2.71
N ALA A 108 -26.59 -7.34 -2.73
CA ALA A 108 -27.22 -6.03 -2.90
C ALA A 108 -26.92 -5.08 -1.73
N ILE A 109 -27.10 -5.54 -0.49
CA ILE A 109 -26.81 -4.78 0.73
C ILE A 109 -25.34 -4.38 0.79
N ASN A 110 -24.43 -5.31 0.46
CA ASN A 110 -23.00 -5.00 0.43
C ASN A 110 -22.65 -3.95 -0.62
N ALA A 111 -23.22 -4.02 -1.83
CA ALA A 111 -23.00 -3.02 -2.85
C ALA A 111 -23.45 -1.62 -2.39
N GLU A 112 -24.61 -1.54 -1.72
CA GLU A 112 -25.13 -0.29 -1.17
C GLU A 112 -24.27 0.26 -0.03
N TYR A 113 -23.85 -0.61 0.90
CA TYR A 113 -23.00 -0.23 2.01
C TYR A 113 -21.65 0.33 1.51
N ARG A 114 -21.02 -0.30 0.51
CA ARG A 114 -19.78 0.20 -0.10
C ARG A 114 -19.98 1.51 -0.85
N ALA A 115 -21.14 1.70 -1.50
CA ALA A 115 -21.48 2.99 -2.09
C ALA A 115 -21.59 4.08 -1.02
N GLY A 116 -22.30 3.84 0.09
CA GLY A 116 -22.36 4.80 1.21
C GLY A 116 -21.00 5.08 1.85
N GLN A 117 -20.10 4.09 1.91
CA GLN A 117 -18.72 4.29 2.37
C GLN A 117 -17.97 5.25 1.45
N MET A 118 -18.07 5.09 0.12
CA MET A 118 -17.46 6.03 -0.83
C MET A 118 -18.06 7.44 -0.77
N ALA A 119 -19.34 7.55 -0.43
CA ALA A 119 -20.00 8.84 -0.22
C ALA A 119 -19.58 9.51 1.11
N GLY A 120 -18.82 8.82 1.96
CA GLY A 120 -18.44 9.30 3.29
C GLY A 120 -19.58 9.23 4.31
N MET A 121 -20.65 8.48 4.04
CA MET A 121 -21.76 8.31 4.97
C MET A 121 -21.40 7.40 6.15
N PHE A 122 -20.45 6.49 5.96
CA PHE A 122 -19.97 5.57 6.98
C PHE A 122 -18.50 5.88 7.27
N VAL A 123 -18.27 6.71 8.29
CA VAL A 123 -16.93 7.03 8.79
C VAL A 123 -16.79 6.39 10.18
N ASP A 124 -15.97 5.34 10.27
CA ASP A 124 -15.60 4.78 11.56
C ASP A 124 -14.44 5.57 12.16
N LYS A 125 -14.67 6.22 13.29
CA LYS A 125 -13.63 6.90 14.07
C LYS A 125 -13.16 5.96 15.18
N LYS A 126 -11.98 5.38 15.02
CA LYS A 126 -11.32 4.61 16.08
C LYS A 126 -10.34 5.51 16.84
N GLU A 127 -10.68 5.87 18.07
CA GLU A 127 -9.78 6.59 18.97
C GLU A 127 -8.99 5.57 19.82
N ILE A 128 -7.66 5.63 19.74
CA ILE A 128 -6.77 4.81 20.56
C ILE A 128 -6.27 5.71 21.69
N THR A 129 -6.91 5.63 22.84
CA THR A 129 -6.46 6.34 24.05
C THR A 129 -5.25 5.61 24.63
N HIS A 130 -4.09 6.25 24.58
CA HIS A 130 -2.95 5.85 25.40
C HIS A 130 -3.16 6.44 26.79
N ASN A 131 -3.74 5.67 27.71
CA ASN A 131 -3.85 6.08 29.11
C ASN A 131 -2.46 6.10 29.75
N THR A 132 -1.74 7.21 29.63
CA THR A 132 -0.66 7.55 30.54
C THR A 132 -1.25 7.80 31.94
N LEU A 133 -0.45 7.52 32.99
CA LEU A 133 -0.89 7.59 34.40
C LEU A 133 -1.54 8.92 34.80
N GLU A 134 -1.27 10.00 34.06
CA GLU A 134 -1.79 11.35 34.28
C GLU A 134 -3.27 11.54 33.93
N GLY A 135 -3.89 10.58 33.20
CA GLY A 135 -5.29 10.67 32.75
C GLY A 135 -6.28 9.77 33.50
N MET A 136 -5.84 9.04 34.52
CA MET A 136 -6.69 8.08 35.24
C MET A 136 -7.40 8.73 36.43
N ASN A 137 -8.70 8.47 36.58
CA ASN A 137 -9.40 8.80 37.83
C ASN A 137 -8.89 7.88 38.95
N ARG A 138 -9.02 8.31 40.21
CA ARG A 138 -8.56 7.59 41.41
C ARG A 138 -8.99 6.12 41.43
N GLU A 139 -10.24 5.82 41.09
CA GLU A 139 -10.77 4.45 41.05
C GLU A 139 -10.08 3.57 39.99
N GLN A 140 -9.65 4.17 38.88
CA GLN A 140 -8.94 3.46 37.81
C GLN A 140 -7.47 3.22 38.17
N LEU A 141 -6.86 4.15 38.92
CA LEU A 141 -5.52 3.99 39.50
C LEU A 141 -5.50 2.88 40.55
N GLU A 142 -6.48 2.86 41.45
CA GLU A 142 -6.59 1.83 42.49
C GLU A 142 -6.71 0.42 41.88
N LYS A 143 -7.57 0.24 40.85
CA LYS A 143 -7.66 -1.04 40.12
C LYS A 143 -6.37 -1.42 39.40
N ARG A 144 -5.68 -0.46 38.78
CA ARG A 144 -4.40 -0.72 38.11
C ARG A 144 -3.28 -1.08 39.09
N LEU A 145 -3.28 -0.47 40.28
CA LEU A 145 -2.35 -0.81 41.36
C LEU A 145 -2.62 -2.23 41.87
N GLU A 146 -3.89 -2.60 42.10
CA GLU A 146 -4.27 -3.93 42.55
C GLU A 146 -3.90 -5.02 41.53
N GLU A 147 -4.09 -4.77 40.23
CA GLU A 147 -3.63 -5.66 39.15
C GLU A 147 -2.09 -5.84 39.13
N LEU A 148 -1.34 -4.78 39.42
CA LEU A 148 0.12 -4.82 39.48
C LEU A 148 0.61 -5.56 40.72
N GLU A 149 -0.01 -5.34 41.87
CA GLU A 149 0.29 -6.06 43.11
C GLU A 149 0.03 -7.57 42.96
N GLY A 150 -1.05 -7.96 42.29
CA GLY A 150 -1.33 -9.36 41.97
C GLY A 150 -0.20 -10.01 41.16
N LYS A 151 0.26 -9.34 40.10
CA LYS A 151 1.36 -9.83 39.25
C LYS A 151 2.70 -9.90 39.97
N ILE A 152 2.96 -9.00 40.91
CA ILE A 152 4.19 -9.01 41.71
C ILE A 152 4.17 -10.17 42.71
N LYS A 153 3.01 -10.47 43.31
CA LYS A 153 2.86 -11.64 44.19
C LYS A 153 3.09 -12.95 43.44
N ASP A 154 2.63 -13.07 42.20
CA ASP A 154 2.89 -14.26 41.37
C ASP A 154 4.38 -14.43 41.03
N ALA A 155 5.17 -13.35 41.02
CA ALA A 155 6.62 -13.39 40.78
C ALA A 155 7.46 -13.73 42.03
N SER A 156 6.84 -13.91 43.21
CA SER A 156 7.52 -14.09 44.49
C SER A 156 8.01 -15.52 44.80
N ASN A 157 8.04 -16.44 43.83
CA ASN A 157 8.85 -17.67 43.91
C ASN A 157 10.36 -17.35 43.74
N ILE A 158 10.86 -16.38 44.50
CA ILE A 158 12.28 -16.11 44.65
C ILE A 158 12.84 -17.22 45.53
N ILE A 159 13.70 -18.05 44.95
CA ILE A 159 14.44 -19.11 45.64
C ILE A 159 15.31 -18.43 46.71
N ASP A 160 14.95 -18.61 47.98
CA ASP A 160 15.75 -18.18 49.12
C ASP A 160 16.89 -19.19 49.32
N VAL A 161 18.09 -18.85 48.85
CA VAL A 161 19.29 -19.69 49.02
C VAL A 161 20.07 -19.17 50.21
N THR A 162 19.85 -19.76 51.38
CA THR A 162 20.72 -19.55 52.54
C THR A 162 21.99 -20.40 52.39
N PRO A 163 23.21 -19.83 52.49
CA PRO A 163 24.43 -20.60 52.24
C PRO A 163 24.77 -21.48 53.45
N GLU A 164 24.93 -22.79 53.22
CA GLU A 164 25.43 -23.72 54.24
C GLU A 164 26.90 -23.43 54.57
N LYS A 165 27.20 -23.22 55.85
CA LYS A 165 28.56 -23.04 56.35
C LYS A 165 29.21 -24.41 56.64
N LYS A 166 30.21 -24.71 55.80
CA LYS A 166 31.30 -25.70 55.93
C LYS A 166 30.93 -27.18 55.95
#